data_AF-A0A0J1FFZ1-F1
#
_entry.id   AF-A0A0J1FFZ1-F1
#
_cell.length_a   1.000
_cell.length_b   1.000
_cell.length_c   1.000
_cell.angle_alpha   90.00
_cell.angle_beta   90.00
_cell.angle_gamma   90.00
#
_symmetry.space_group_name_H-M   'P 1'
#
loop_
_entity.id
_entity.type
_entity.pdbx_description
1 polymer ?
#
loop_
_entity_poly.entity_id
_entity_poly.type
_entity_poly.pdbx_seq_one_letter_code
_entity_poly.pdbx_strand_id
1 'polypeptide(L)'
;MNFKNGDLVTWTSQAGGVEKRKTGTFIRVVGKNEDAFAGLGIKANRRKGQQYNMVSVRALVEVPRSGKSVLSDYYTPRLEALEHA
;
A
#
# COMPACT_ATOMS: atom_id res chain seq x y z
N MET A 1 -12.05 -3.72 -10.79
CA MET A 1 -12.02 -4.40 -9.48
C MET A 1 -12.60 -3.48 -8.42
N ASN A 2 -13.33 -4.03 -7.45
CA ASN A 2 -13.94 -3.25 -6.36
C ASN A 2 -13.42 -3.78 -5.02
N PHE A 3 -12.32 -3.20 -4.52
CA PHE A 3 -11.75 -3.53 -3.22
C PHE A 3 -12.47 -2.77 -2.11
N LYS A 4 -12.72 -3.45 -1.00
CA LYS A 4 -13.31 -2.87 0.21
C LYS A 4 -12.25 -2.74 1.30
N ASN A 5 -12.47 -1.77 2.18
CA ASN A 5 -11.65 -1.63 3.38
C ASN A 5 -11.68 -2.95 4.17
N GLY A 6 -10.50 -3.43 4.55
CA GLY A 6 -10.32 -4.70 5.27
C GLY A 6 -10.01 -5.88 4.35
N ASP A 7 -10.15 -5.75 3.03
CA ASP A 7 -9.82 -6.85 2.11
C ASP A 7 -8.34 -7.18 2.16
N LEU A 8 -8.03 -8.49 2.20
CA LEU A 8 -6.66 -8.96 2.04
C LEU A 8 -6.32 -8.93 0.55
N VAL A 9 -5.26 -8.20 0.19
CA VAL A 9 -4.81 -8.03 -1.20
C VAL A 9 -3.35 -8.41 -1.36
N THR A 10 -3.00 -8.95 -2.52
CA THR A 10 -1.62 -9.22 -2.91
C THR A 10 -1.22 -8.44 -4.15
N TRP A 11 0.07 -8.14 -4.26
CA TRP A 11 0.67 -7.59 -5.47
C TRP A 11 2.16 -7.90 -5.53
N THR A 12 2.72 -7.84 -6.73
CA THR A 12 4.16 -7.92 -6.95
C THR A 12 4.76 -6.52 -6.95
N SER A 13 5.85 -6.36 -6.21
CA SER A 13 6.62 -5.11 -6.16
C SER A 13 8.10 -5.39 -6.39
N GLN A 14 8.75 -4.56 -7.20
CA GLN A 14 10.20 -4.62 -7.34
C GLN A 14 10.86 -3.99 -6.10
N ALA A 15 11.78 -4.71 -5.47
CA ALA A 15 12.60 -4.22 -4.37
C ALA A 15 14.05 -4.67 -4.58
N GLY A 16 14.94 -3.73 -4.95
CA GLY A 16 16.36 -4.00 -5.14
C GLY A 16 16.65 -4.95 -6.31
N GLY A 17 15.91 -4.82 -7.42
CA GLY A 17 16.07 -5.68 -8.61
C GLY A 17 15.39 -7.05 -8.51
N VAL A 18 14.80 -7.38 -7.35
CA VAL A 18 14.06 -8.62 -7.14
C VAL A 18 12.56 -8.32 -7.05
N GLU A 19 11.75 -9.08 -7.76
CA GLU A 19 10.30 -9.06 -7.60
C GLU A 19 9.90 -9.77 -6.31
N LYS A 20 9.12 -9.07 -5.49
CA LYS A 20 8.62 -9.59 -4.21
C LYS A 20 7.11 -9.48 -4.20
N ARG A 21 6.45 -10.62 -3.96
CA ARG A 21 5.03 -10.66 -3.63
C ARG A 21 4.83 -10.10 -2.23
N LYS A 22 3.85 -9.21 -2.09
CA LYS A 22 3.43 -8.61 -0.82
C LYS A 22 1.96 -8.90 -0.63
N THR A 23 1.59 -9.08 0.63
CA THR A 23 0.21 -9.27 1.06
C THR A 23 -0.08 -8.28 2.17
N GLY A 24 -1.23 -7.64 2.14
CA GLY A 24 -1.62 -6.68 3.16
C GLY A 24 -3.10 -6.35 3.11
N THR A 25 -3.54 -5.56 4.09
CA THR A 25 -4.93 -5.14 4.24
C THR A 25 -5.18 -3.87 3.45
N PHE A 26 -6.13 -3.91 2.53
CA PHE A 26 -6.58 -2.75 1.78
C PHE A 26 -7.29 -1.77 2.72
N ILE A 27 -6.85 -0.51 2.70
CA ILE A 27 -7.47 0.56 3.51
C ILE A 27 -8.44 1.36 2.65
N ARG A 28 -7.94 1.91 1.53
CA ARG A 28 -8.72 2.81 0.68
C ARG A 28 -8.08 2.99 -0.70
N VAL A 29 -8.88 3.51 -1.62
CA VAL A 29 -8.39 4.09 -2.87
C VAL A 29 -7.81 5.49 -2.57
N VAL A 30 -6.72 5.83 -3.26
CA VAL A 30 -6.07 7.13 -3.23
C VAL A 30 -6.12 7.71 -4.64
N GLY A 31 -6.83 8.82 -4.79
CA GLY A 31 -6.98 9.54 -6.05
C GLY A 31 -5.67 10.17 -6.53
N LYS A 32 -5.71 10.71 -7.76
CA LYS A 32 -4.60 11.51 -8.28
C LYS A 32 -4.46 12.79 -7.46
N ASN A 33 -3.22 13.20 -7.18
CA ASN A 33 -2.88 14.37 -6.37
C ASN A 33 -3.40 14.31 -4.91
N GLU A 34 -3.93 13.18 -4.48
CA GLU A 34 -4.38 13.00 -3.11
C GLU A 34 -3.22 12.55 -2.24
N ASP A 35 -3.17 13.04 -1.00
CA ASP A 35 -2.21 12.56 -0.01
C ASP A 35 -2.60 11.14 0.44
N ALA A 36 -1.78 10.17 0.08
CA ALA A 36 -1.98 8.77 0.46
C ALA A 36 -2.00 8.55 1.97
N PHE A 37 -1.26 9.36 2.75
CA PHE A 37 -1.01 9.15 4.18
C PHE A 37 -1.70 10.18 5.08
N ALA A 38 -2.52 11.07 4.53
CA ALA A 38 -3.26 12.07 5.29
C ALA A 38 -4.09 11.43 6.41
N GLY A 39 -4.06 12.05 7.59
CA GLY A 39 -4.84 11.63 8.76
C GLY A 39 -4.31 10.42 9.54
N LEU A 40 -3.27 9.73 9.06
CA LEU A 40 -2.85 8.45 9.67
C LEU A 40 -1.72 8.58 10.71
N GLY A 41 -1.08 9.75 10.86
CA GLY A 41 0.03 9.94 11.80
C GLY A 41 1.23 9.00 11.56
N ILE A 42 1.37 8.45 10.35
CA ILE A 42 2.39 7.44 10.05
C ILE A 42 3.77 8.08 9.96
N LYS A 43 4.75 7.61 10.74
CA LYS A 43 6.17 7.99 10.58
C LYS A 43 6.68 7.74 9.15
N ALA A 44 7.47 8.67 8.61
CA ALA A 44 7.92 8.66 7.22
C ALA A 44 8.62 7.35 6.80
N ASN A 45 9.41 6.74 7.69
CA ASN A 45 10.12 5.49 7.42
C ASN A 45 9.20 4.26 7.17
N ARG A 46 7.92 4.35 7.56
CA ARG A 46 6.89 3.33 7.34
C ARG A 46 6.04 3.59 6.09
N ARG A 47 6.19 4.76 5.46
CA ARG A 47 5.52 5.10 4.21
C ARG A 47 6.35 4.54 3.06
N LYS A 48 5.77 3.63 2.29
CA LYS A 48 6.44 2.90 1.20
C LYS A 48 5.77 3.24 -0.13
N GLY A 49 6.22 4.33 -0.73
CA GLY A 49 5.69 4.84 -1.98
C GLY A 49 5.62 6.35 -1.99
N GLN A 50 4.93 6.89 -3.00
CA GLN A 50 4.77 8.32 -3.16
C GLN A 50 3.61 8.81 -2.29
N GLN A 51 3.82 9.91 -1.57
CA GLN A 51 2.75 10.57 -0.81
C GLN A 51 1.68 11.15 -1.75
N TYR A 52 2.12 11.75 -2.86
CA TYR A 52 1.26 12.27 -3.91
C TYR A 52 1.63 11.60 -5.23
N ASN A 53 0.64 11.07 -5.94
CA ASN A 53 0.84 10.51 -7.27
C ASN A 53 -0.03 11.27 -8.28
N MET A 54 0.60 11.91 -9.25
CA MET A 54 -0.10 12.73 -10.26
C MET A 54 -0.55 11.90 -11.47
N VAL A 55 0.02 10.70 -11.63
CA VAL A 55 -0.12 9.90 -12.86
C VAL A 55 -1.34 9.00 -12.84
N SER A 56 -1.62 8.36 -11.70
CA SER A 56 -2.60 7.27 -11.61
C SER A 56 -3.27 7.18 -10.24
N VAL A 57 -4.39 6.45 -10.18
CA VAL A 57 -5.03 6.09 -8.93
C VAL A 57 -4.20 5.00 -8.25
N ARG A 58 -4.03 5.10 -6.94
CA ARG A 58 -3.31 4.14 -6.10
C ARG A 58 -4.26 3.52 -5.08
N ALA A 59 -3.81 2.45 -4.45
CA ALA A 59 -4.41 1.97 -3.20
C ALA A 59 -3.51 2.37 -2.04
N LEU A 60 -4.07 2.48 -0.84
CA LEU A 60 -3.31 2.43 0.40
C LEU A 60 -3.49 1.05 1.01
N VAL A 61 -2.39 0.35 1.26
CA VAL A 61 -2.38 -1.01 1.80
C VAL A 61 -1.46 -1.08 3.01
N GLU A 62 -1.97 -1.63 4.12
CA GLU A 62 -1.20 -1.89 5.33
C GLU A 62 -0.58 -3.28 5.28
N VAL A 63 0.73 -3.35 5.50
CA VAL A 63 1.50 -4.60 5.53
C VAL A 63 2.15 -4.74 6.90
N PRO A 64 1.72 -5.70 7.73
CA PRO A 64 2.40 -6.00 8.99
C PRO A 64 3.87 -6.36 8.75
N ARG A 65 4.78 -5.83 9.56
CA ARG A 65 6.18 -6.26 9.49
C ARG A 65 6.31 -7.66 10.08
N SER A 66 6.99 -8.54 9.35
CA SER A 66 7.37 -9.85 9.90
C SER A 66 8.30 -9.69 11.12
N GLY A 67 8.16 -10.59 12.10
CA GLY A 67 8.96 -10.62 13.32
C GLY A 67 8.18 -10.18 14.57
N LYS A 68 8.88 -9.83 15.65
CA LYS A 68 8.26 -9.46 16.95
C LYS A 68 7.72 -8.02 16.99
N SER A 69 7.57 -7.36 15.85
CA SER A 69 7.15 -5.96 15.79
C SER A 69 5.64 -5.88 15.57
N VAL A 70 4.95 -5.10 16.41
CA VAL A 70 3.53 -4.74 16.22
C VAL A 70 3.35 -3.62 15.19
N LEU A 71 4.37 -3.31 14.39
CA LEU A 71 4.37 -2.20 13.45
C LEU A 71 4.03 -2.67 12.03
N SER A 72 3.32 -1.81 11.31
CA SER A 72 3.02 -1.98 9.89
C SER A 72 3.77 -0.97 9.02
N ASP A 73 4.06 -1.39 7.79
CA ASP A 73 4.44 -0.51 6.68
C ASP A 73 3.22 -0.25 5.79
N TYR A 74 3.16 0.94 5.20
CA TYR A 74 2.02 1.36 4.39
C TYR A 74 2.47 1.60 2.96
N TYR A 75 1.91 0.84 2.04
CA TYR A 75 2.29 0.84 0.63
C TYR A 75 1.27 1.54 -0.25
N THR A 76 1.73 2.12 -1.36
CA THR A 76 0.88 2.75 -2.38
C THR A 76 0.94 2.06 -3.74
N PRO A 77 0.54 0.78 -3.87
CA PRO A 77 0.56 0.07 -5.15
C PRO A 77 -0.44 0.68 -6.14
N ARG A 78 -0.27 0.36 -7.43
CA ARG A 78 -1.30 0.69 -8.42
C ARG A 78 -2.53 -0.15 -8.12
N LEU A 79 -3.72 0.44 -8.22
CA LEU A 79 -4.97 -0.26 -7.98
C LEU A 79 -5.15 -1.46 -8.94
N GLU A 80 -4.68 -1.31 -10.18
CA GLU A 80 -4.71 -2.34 -11.24
C GLU A 80 -3.78 -3.54 -10.99
N ALA A 81 -2.78 -3.39 -10.12
CA ALA A 81 -1.80 -4.43 -9.82
C ALA A 81 -2.19 -5.26 -8.58
N LEU A 82 -3.29 -4.91 -7.93
CA LEU A 82 -3.80 -5.65 -6.78
C LEU A 82 -4.64 -6.84 -7.22
N GLU A 83 -4.52 -7.92 -6.47
CA GLU A 83 -5.34 -9.13 -6.57
C GLU A 83 -5.92 -9.43 -5.19
N HIS A 84 -7.10 -10.06 -5.12
CA HIS A 84 -7.56 -10.64 -3.85
C HIS A 84 -6.59 -11.76 -3.44
N ALA A 85 -6.25 -11.77 -2.15
CA ALA A 85 -5.40 -12.79 -1.55
C ALA A 85 -6.13 -14.12 -1.31
#